data_AF-A0A4R2ZGK2-F1
#
_entry.id   AF-A0A4R2ZGK2-F1
#
_cell.length_a   1.000
_cell.length_b   1.000
_cell.length_c   1.000
_cell.angle_alpha   90.00
_cell.angle_beta   90.00
_cell.angle_gamma   90.00
#
_symmetry.space_group_name_H-M   'P 1'
#
loop_
_entity.id
_entity.type
_entity.pdbx_description
1 polymer ?
#
loop_
_entity_poly.entity_id
_entity_poly.type
_entity_poly.pdbx_seq_one_letter_code
_entity_poly.pdbx_strand_id
1 'polypeptide(L)' 'MFVLFLLICIGLYLLALNSYCDQGGNFDLGVCAITSFIPF' A
#
# COMPACT_ATOMS: atom_id res chain seq x y z
N MET A 1 0.42 -19.42 10.97
CA MET A 1 1.75 -18.77 10.89
C MET A 1 1.97 -18.08 9.54
N PHE A 2 1.88 -18.81 8.41
CA PHE A 2 2.15 -18.28 7.06
C PHE A 2 1.26 -17.08 6.65
N VAL A 3 -0.05 -17.17 6.93
CA VAL A 3 -1.02 -16.09 6.61
C VAL A 3 -0.68 -14.77 7.32
N LEU A 4 -0.21 -14.86 8.57
CA LEU A 4 0.17 -13.69 9.38
C LEU A 4 1.40 -13.00 8.78
N PHE A 5 2.38 -13.77 8.33
CA PHE A 5 3.56 -13.25 7.64
C PHE A 5 3.18 -12.58 6.31
N LEU A 6 2.26 -13.19 5.55
CA LEU A 6 1.72 -12.63 4.31
C LEU A 6 1.02 -11.28 4.55
N LEU A 7 0.17 -11.20 5.58
CA LEU A 7 -0.52 -9.96 5.94
C LEU A 7 0.45 -8.86 6.36
N ILE A 8 1.51 -9.19 7.10
CA ILE A 8 2.54 -8.21 7.50
C ILE A 8 3.31 -7.73 6.26
N CYS A 9 3.72 -8.62 5.35
CA CYS A 9 4.39 -8.24 4.11
C CYS A 9 3.51 -7.34 3.23
N ILE A 10 2.23 -7.68 3.09
CA ILE A 10 1.27 -6.87 2.33
C ILE A 10 1.07 -5.51 3.01
N GLY A 11 0.90 -5.46 4.33
CA GLY A 11 0.73 -4.21 5.07
C GLY A 11 1.94 -3.27 4.93
N LEU A 12 3.16 -3.80 5.07
CA LEU A 12 4.39 -3.01 4.88
C LEU A 12 4.55 -2.53 3.43
N TYR A 13 4.17 -3.35 2.45
CA TYR A 13 4.19 -2.99 1.03
C TYR A 13 3.21 -1.84 0.72
N LEU A 14 1.98 -1.92 1.24
CA LEU A 14 0.97 -0.88 1.07
C LEU A 14 1.35 0.42 1.80
N LEU A 15 1.91 0.33 3.00
CA LEU A 15 2.39 1.49 3.76
C LEU A 15 3.52 2.22 3.00
N ALA A 16 4.47 1.47 2.46
CA ALA A 16 5.52 2.04 1.62
C ALA A 16 4.93 2.71 0.39
N LEU A 17 4.00 2.03 -0.32
CA LEU A 17 3.30 2.58 -1.47
C LEU A 17 2.60 3.90 -1.14
N ASN A 18 1.86 3.98 -0.03
CA ASN A 18 1.12 5.19 0.37
C ASN A 18 2.06 6.41 0.49
N SER A 19 3.24 6.21 1.10
CA SER A 19 4.27 7.26 1.20
C SER A 19 4.83 7.69 -0.16
N TYR A 20 4.98 6.75 -1.10
CA TYR A 20 5.39 7.06 -2.49
C TYR A 20 4.28 7.78 -3.28
N CYS A 21 3.01 7.44 -3.07
CA CYS A 21 1.86 8.11 -3.69
C CYS A 21 1.73 9.56 -3.19
N ASP A 22 1.89 9.80 -1.89
CA ASP A 22 1.83 11.13 -1.26
C ASP A 22 2.92 12.07 -1.82
N GLN A 23 4.07 11.51 -2.19
CA GLN A 23 5.17 12.24 -2.83
C GLN A 23 4.96 12.54 -4.33
N GLY A 24 3.79 12.21 -4.90
CA GLY A 24 3.48 12.50 -6.31
C GLY A 24 4.15 11.56 -7.31
N GLY A 25 4.53 10.35 -6.88
CA GLY A 25 5.05 9.32 -7.78
C GLY A 25 3.98 8.81 -8.75
N ASN A 26 4.31 8.73 -10.04
CA ASN A 26 3.46 8.19 -11.13
C ASN A 26 3.30 6.66 -11.08
N PHE A 27 3.20 6.03 -9.90
CA PHE A 27 2.94 4.60 -9.79
C PHE A 27 1.44 4.37 -9.97
N ASP A 28 1.07 3.81 -11.12
CA ASP A 28 -0.23 3.22 -11.47
C ASP A 28 -1.41 3.70 -10.60
N LEU A 29 -2.07 4.76 -11.07
CA LEU A 29 -3.25 5.43 -10.51
C LEU A 29 -4.33 4.51 -9.91
N GLY A 30 -4.34 3.22 -10.26
CA GLY A 30 -5.24 2.21 -9.68
C GLY A 30 -4.90 1.77 -8.26
N VAL A 31 -3.62 1.54 -7.90
CA VAL A 31 -3.26 0.99 -6.58
C VAL A 31 -3.25 2.09 -5.51
N CYS A 32 -2.72 3.27 -5.83
CA CYS A 32 -2.80 4.45 -4.93
C CYS A 32 -4.26 4.84 -4.62
N ALA A 33 -5.18 4.71 -5.59
CA ALA A 33 -6.60 5.00 -5.38
C ALA A 33 -7.28 3.97 -4.47
N ILE A 34 -6.92 2.68 -4.60
CA ILE A 34 -7.45 1.62 -3.73
C ILE A 34 -6.93 1.79 -2.30
N THR A 35 -5.65 2.15 -2.11
CA THR A 35 -5.11 2.46 -0.77
C THR A 35 -5.66 3.75 -0.19
N SER A 36 -5.94 4.78 -1.01
CA SER A 36 -6.60 6.01 -0.54
C SER A 36 -8.02 5.75 -0.03
N PHE A 37 -8.72 4.76 -0.58
CA PHE A 37 -10.06 4.36 -0.13
C PHE A 37 -10.04 3.50 1.15
N ILE A 38 -8.88 2.94 1.50
CA ILE A 38 -8.69 2.14 2.71
C ILE A 38 -7.79 2.96 3.65
N PRO A 39 -8.37 3.87 4.45
CA PRO A 39 -7.60 4.67 5.39
C PRO A 39 -7.15 3.76 6.53
N PHE A 40 -5.92 3.26 6.45
CA PHE A 40 -5.18 2.82 7.62
C PHE A 40 -4.22 3.93 8.06
#